data_AF-A0A8J5R688-F1
#
_entry.id   AF-A0A8J5R688-F1
#
_cell.length_a   1.000
_cell.length_b   1.000
_cell.length_c   1.000
_cell.angle_alpha   90.00
_cell.angle_beta   90.00
_cell.angle_gamma   90.00
#
_symmetry.space_group_name_H-M   'P 1'
#
loop_
_entity.id
_entity.type
_entity.pdbx_description
1 polymer ?
#
loop_
_entity_poly.entity_id
_entity_poly.type
_entity_poly.pdbx_seq_one_letter_code
_entity_poly.pdbx_strand_id
1 'polypeptide(L)'
;MGKLLSLLARDESTCCTPQKYDVFLDFENAQPSDIERDTFEAVQRVLKNSESILEEIQCYKGAGKEIREAISVPTEECQRKAYLTVVPLVAKLKKFYKFSLELERVVPQILGQLCSGNLSPMQHLETQQALVKQFAEILEFVFKFDEHKMKTPAIQNDFSYYRRTLTKAKDNPENELIVGNELANRMSLFYAHATPMLHVLSHATITFLMDREDIPRENITETLGTMAKVCLRMLENSNLLAQFQREETQLFVLRVMVGLVILYDHVHPQGVFFKGSNVDVKGCVKLLKDQPSCKSEGLLNALKYTTKHLNEENTPKNIKNLLAA
;
A
#
# COMPACT_ATOMS: atom_id res chain seq x y z
N MET A 1 -41.20 -25.84 8.18
CA MET A 1 -40.09 -24.87 8.29
C MET A 1 -38.72 -25.38 7.79
N GLY A 2 -38.49 -26.69 7.60
CA GLY A 2 -37.18 -27.19 7.14
C GLY A 2 -36.88 -27.13 5.63
N LYS A 3 -37.87 -26.86 4.76
CA LYS A 3 -37.67 -26.76 3.29
C LYS A 3 -37.25 -25.36 2.80
N LEU A 4 -37.45 -24.31 3.59
CA LEU A 4 -37.01 -22.95 3.22
C LEU A 4 -35.51 -22.74 3.49
N LEU A 5 -34.95 -23.41 4.49
CA LEU A 5 -33.53 -23.34 4.84
C LEU A 5 -32.63 -24.13 3.87
N SER A 6 -33.14 -25.19 3.22
CA SER A 6 -32.38 -25.91 2.18
C SER A 6 -32.32 -25.16 0.84
N LEU A 7 -33.17 -24.14 0.65
CA LEU A 7 -33.14 -23.25 -0.51
C LEU A 7 -32.14 -22.11 -0.36
N LEU A 8 -31.68 -21.81 0.87
CA LEU A 8 -30.60 -20.86 1.15
C LEU A 8 -29.22 -21.52 1.26
N ALA A 9 -29.16 -22.86 1.24
CA ALA A 9 -27.94 -23.65 1.41
C ALA A 9 -27.52 -24.39 0.13
N ARG A 10 -28.09 -24.04 -1.03
CA ARG A 10 -27.70 -24.56 -2.36
C ARG A 10 -27.39 -23.41 -3.31
N ASP A 11 -26.30 -22.71 -3.01
CA ASP A 11 -25.59 -21.83 -3.96
C ASP A 11 -24.22 -22.43 -4.33
N GLU A 12 -24.12 -23.76 -4.32
CA GLU A 12 -23.07 -24.48 -5.03
C GLU A 12 -23.74 -25.25 -6.16
N SER A 13 -23.29 -25.01 -7.40
CA SER A 13 -23.66 -25.70 -8.65
C SER A 13 -24.99 -25.32 -9.33
N THR A 14 -25.02 -24.17 -10.02
CA THR A 14 -25.89 -23.99 -11.21
C THR A 14 -25.13 -23.22 -12.28
N CYS A 15 -24.90 -23.86 -13.43
CA CYS A 15 -24.02 -23.48 -14.55
C CYS A 15 -24.35 -22.14 -15.25
N CYS A 16 -25.43 -21.44 -14.87
CA CYS A 16 -25.97 -20.31 -15.65
C CYS A 16 -26.46 -19.11 -14.82
N THR A 17 -25.98 -18.92 -13.59
CA THR A 17 -26.16 -17.65 -12.86
C THR A 17 -24.81 -16.93 -12.81
N PRO A 18 -24.71 -15.64 -13.21
CA PRO A 18 -23.49 -14.87 -12.99
C PRO A 18 -23.18 -14.94 -11.50
N GLN A 19 -22.00 -15.47 -11.13
CA GLN A 19 -21.65 -15.49 -9.71
C GLN A 19 -21.53 -14.03 -9.27
N LYS A 20 -21.94 -13.73 -8.04
CA LYS A 20 -22.12 -12.38 -7.47
C LYS A 20 -20.89 -11.44 -7.61
N TYR A 21 -19.74 -11.89 -8.11
CA TYR A 21 -18.54 -11.08 -8.31
C TYR A 21 -17.84 -11.33 -9.66
N ASP A 22 -18.55 -11.81 -10.69
CA ASP A 22 -17.99 -11.95 -12.05
C ASP A 22 -17.89 -10.58 -12.76
N VAL A 23 -17.19 -9.64 -12.13
CA VAL A 23 -16.84 -8.31 -12.68
C VAL A 23 -15.40 -8.36 -13.19
N PHE A 24 -15.17 -7.82 -14.39
CA PHE A 24 -13.84 -7.62 -14.92
C PHE A 24 -13.41 -6.15 -14.75
N LEU A 25 -12.31 -5.93 -14.04
CA LEU A 25 -11.69 -4.62 -13.87
C LEU A 25 -10.58 -4.47 -14.91
N ASP A 26 -10.77 -3.58 -15.88
CA ASP A 26 -9.80 -3.37 -16.96
C ASP A 26 -8.62 -2.51 -16.50
N PHE A 27 -7.66 -3.15 -15.82
CA PHE A 27 -6.42 -2.49 -15.41
C PHE A 27 -5.52 -2.10 -16.60
N GLU A 28 -5.79 -2.58 -17.81
CA GLU A 28 -4.96 -2.29 -18.99
C GLU A 28 -5.43 -1.00 -19.67
N ASN A 29 -6.72 -0.88 -19.95
CA ASN A 29 -7.24 0.17 -20.83
C ASN A 29 -8.26 1.12 -20.20
N ALA A 30 -8.67 0.94 -18.93
CA ALA A 30 -9.65 1.82 -18.28
C ALA A 30 -9.31 3.31 -18.47
N GLN A 31 -10.29 4.06 -18.96
CA GLN A 31 -10.23 5.51 -19.16
C GLN A 31 -11.24 6.20 -18.25
N PRO A 32 -10.94 7.42 -17.75
CA PRO A 32 -11.84 8.13 -16.87
C PRO A 32 -13.12 8.54 -17.60
N SER A 33 -14.26 8.28 -16.95
CA SER A 33 -15.53 8.93 -17.29
C SER A 33 -15.50 10.43 -16.92
N ASP A 34 -16.53 11.18 -17.34
CA ASP A 34 -16.64 12.61 -17.01
C ASP A 34 -16.74 12.88 -15.51
N ILE A 35 -17.34 11.96 -14.75
CA ILE A 35 -17.47 12.07 -13.29
C ILE A 35 -16.11 11.81 -12.61
N GLU A 36 -15.28 10.94 -13.17
CA GLU A 36 -13.97 10.60 -12.62
C GLU A 36 -12.89 11.64 -12.95
N ARG A 37 -13.07 12.41 -14.03
CA ARG A 37 -12.00 13.18 -14.71
C ARG A 37 -11.19 14.07 -13.78
N ASP A 38 -11.84 14.89 -12.96
CA ASP A 38 -11.15 15.83 -12.06
C ASP A 38 -10.30 15.11 -11.01
N THR A 39 -10.85 14.05 -10.41
CA THR A 39 -10.14 13.22 -9.42
C THR A 39 -9.01 12.46 -10.10
N PHE A 40 -9.28 11.89 -11.27
CA PHE A 40 -8.32 11.13 -12.05
C PHE A 40 -7.10 11.98 -12.40
N GLU A 41 -7.30 13.20 -12.88
CA GLU A 41 -6.20 14.11 -13.23
C GLU A 41 -5.38 14.53 -12.00
N ALA A 42 -6.04 14.77 -10.86
CA ALA A 42 -5.37 15.11 -9.61
C ALA A 42 -4.45 13.98 -9.13
N VAL A 43 -4.94 12.75 -9.17
CA VAL A 43 -4.19 11.56 -8.79
C VAL A 43 -3.08 11.27 -9.81
N GLN A 44 -3.36 11.42 -11.11
CA GLN A 44 -2.38 11.17 -12.17
C GLN A 44 -1.17 12.09 -12.05
N ARG A 45 -1.35 13.35 -11.61
CA ARG A 45 -0.23 14.27 -11.36
C ARG A 45 0.74 13.74 -10.29
N VAL A 46 0.23 13.05 -9.28
CA VAL A 46 1.06 12.41 -8.25
C VAL A 46 1.67 11.11 -8.79
N LEU A 47 0.86 10.23 -9.38
CA LEU A 47 1.33 8.93 -9.88
C LEU A 47 2.40 9.04 -10.97
N LYS A 48 2.42 10.11 -11.77
CA LYS A 48 3.50 10.38 -12.75
C LYS A 48 4.91 10.38 -12.16
N ASN A 49 5.06 10.70 -10.87
CA ASN A 49 6.35 10.74 -10.21
C ASN A 49 6.70 9.43 -9.47
N SER A 50 5.76 8.48 -9.39
CA SER A 50 5.90 7.26 -8.58
C SER A 50 7.07 6.38 -9.03
N GLU A 51 7.26 6.18 -10.33
CA GLU A 51 8.36 5.38 -10.90
C GLU A 51 9.73 5.97 -10.55
N SER A 52 9.92 7.27 -10.74
CA SER A 52 11.16 7.97 -10.35
C SER A 52 11.46 7.83 -8.86
N ILE A 53 10.44 7.85 -7.99
CA ILE A 53 10.62 7.65 -6.55
C ILE A 53 11.06 6.21 -6.25
N LEU A 54 10.46 5.21 -6.92
CA LEU A 54 10.83 3.80 -6.76
C LEU A 54 12.26 3.52 -7.23
N GLU A 55 12.65 4.05 -8.39
CA GLU A 55 14.02 3.94 -8.91
C GLU A 55 15.04 4.54 -7.94
N GLU A 56 14.74 5.71 -7.39
CA GLU A 56 15.64 6.40 -6.47
C GLU A 56 15.83 5.66 -5.15
N ILE A 57 14.77 5.06 -4.57
CA ILE A 57 14.90 4.27 -3.33
C ILE A 57 15.56 2.93 -3.59
N GLN A 58 15.26 2.27 -4.72
CA GLN A 58 15.91 1.02 -5.11
C GLN A 58 17.42 1.21 -5.28
N CYS A 59 17.84 2.36 -5.80
CA CYS A 59 19.24 2.71 -6.03
C CYS A 59 19.89 3.45 -4.84
N TYR A 60 19.28 3.47 -3.66
CA TYR A 60 19.81 4.14 -2.47
C TYR A 60 20.97 3.34 -1.85
N LYS A 61 22.22 3.75 -2.13
CA LYS A 61 23.44 3.06 -1.65
C LYS A 61 23.82 3.38 -0.20
N GLY A 62 23.42 4.55 0.29
CA GLY A 62 23.78 5.07 1.60
C GLY A 62 25.22 5.60 1.71
N ALA A 63 25.54 6.22 2.86
CA ALA A 63 26.85 6.83 3.15
C ALA A 63 27.61 6.13 4.30
N GLY A 64 27.32 4.84 4.53
CA GLY A 64 27.78 4.13 5.72
C GLY A 64 29.32 4.06 5.87
N LYS A 65 30.08 4.05 4.76
CA LYS A 65 31.55 4.02 4.80
C LYS A 65 32.09 5.35 5.35
N GLU A 66 31.66 6.45 4.74
CA GLU A 66 32.09 7.81 5.08
C GLU A 66 31.63 8.18 6.50
N ILE A 67 30.41 7.80 6.88
CA ILE A 67 29.90 7.99 8.25
C ILE A 67 30.76 7.24 9.28
N ARG A 68 31.09 5.97 9.04
CA ARG A 68 31.94 5.20 9.97
C ARG A 68 33.33 5.80 10.09
N GLU A 69 33.92 6.19 8.96
CA GLU A 69 35.22 6.87 8.91
C GLU A 69 35.19 8.15 9.77
N ALA A 70 34.21 9.02 9.55
CA ALA A 70 34.03 10.26 10.31
C ALA A 70 33.79 10.03 11.81
N ILE A 71 33.09 8.97 12.20
CA ILE A 71 32.88 8.63 13.62
C ILE A 71 34.16 8.09 14.26
N SER A 72 34.90 7.23 13.55
CA SER A 72 36.12 6.61 14.06
C SER A 72 37.32 7.56 14.13
N VAL A 73 37.40 8.49 13.17
CA VAL A 73 38.47 9.48 13.02
C VAL A 73 37.81 10.85 12.83
N PRO A 74 37.52 11.60 13.91
CA PRO A 74 36.73 12.83 13.85
C PRO A 74 37.57 14.04 13.41
N THR A 75 38.30 13.92 12.30
CA THR A 75 38.97 15.07 11.66
C THR A 75 37.97 15.89 10.85
N GLU A 76 38.28 17.18 10.65
CA GLU A 76 37.45 18.08 9.84
C GLU A 76 37.25 17.55 8.42
N GLU A 77 38.29 16.97 7.81
CA GLU A 77 38.22 16.37 6.47
C GLU A 77 37.25 15.20 6.41
N CYS A 78 37.31 14.27 7.37
CA CYS A 78 36.42 13.11 7.42
C CYS A 78 34.97 13.54 7.67
N GLN A 79 34.73 14.50 8.58
CA GLN A 79 33.40 15.06 8.83
C GLN A 79 32.83 15.76 7.59
N ARG A 80 33.64 16.58 6.90
CA ARG A 80 33.24 17.26 5.67
C ARG A 80 32.89 16.27 4.56
N LYS A 81 33.71 15.22 4.38
CA LYS A 81 33.46 14.16 3.40
C LYS A 81 32.14 13.44 3.68
N ALA A 82 31.93 12.99 4.91
CA ALA A 82 30.67 12.35 5.31
C ALA A 82 29.47 13.26 5.12
N TYR A 83 29.58 14.54 5.48
CA TYR A 83 28.53 15.52 5.29
C TYR A 83 28.18 15.70 3.80
N LEU A 84 29.17 15.93 2.94
CA LEU A 84 28.97 16.10 1.50
C LEU A 84 28.37 14.85 0.83
N THR A 85 28.68 13.65 1.33
CA THR A 85 28.07 12.40 0.84
C THR A 85 26.64 12.21 1.33
N VAL A 86 26.34 12.57 2.57
CA VAL A 86 25.01 12.37 3.20
C VAL A 86 23.99 13.39 2.70
N VAL A 87 24.40 14.64 2.49
CA VAL A 87 23.53 15.73 2.03
C VAL A 87 22.63 15.38 0.82
N PRO A 88 23.15 14.90 -0.32
CA PRO A 88 22.32 14.55 -1.47
C PRO A 88 21.39 13.37 -1.18
N LEU A 89 21.80 12.43 -0.32
CA LEU A 89 20.96 11.32 0.10
C LEU A 89 19.77 11.80 0.95
N VAL A 90 20.02 12.73 1.88
CA VAL A 90 18.96 13.34 2.69
C VAL A 90 17.99 14.16 1.83
N ALA A 91 18.46 14.77 0.74
CA ALA A 91 17.57 15.42 -0.22
C ALA A 91 16.61 14.41 -0.89
N LYS A 92 17.09 13.20 -1.23
CA LYS A 92 16.22 12.10 -1.70
C LYS A 92 15.22 11.67 -0.63
N LEU A 93 15.67 11.51 0.62
CA LEU A 93 14.76 11.19 1.73
C LEU A 93 13.68 12.27 1.92
N LYS A 94 14.05 13.54 1.79
CA LYS A 94 13.09 14.66 1.81
C LYS A 94 12.09 14.54 0.66
N LYS A 95 12.54 14.17 -0.55
CA LYS A 95 11.67 13.95 -1.72
C LYS A 95 10.67 12.82 -1.46
N PHE A 96 11.12 11.68 -0.93
CA PHE A 96 10.22 10.55 -0.62
C PHE A 96 9.18 10.90 0.45
N TYR A 97 9.59 11.59 1.51
CA TYR A 97 8.65 12.06 2.53
C TYR A 97 7.64 13.06 1.97
N LYS A 98 8.05 13.99 1.11
CA LYS A 98 7.10 14.90 0.45
C LYS A 98 6.12 14.17 -0.45
N PHE A 99 6.57 13.14 -1.17
CA PHE A 99 5.70 12.30 -1.99
C PHE A 99 4.63 11.59 -1.16
N SER A 100 4.96 11.15 0.06
CA SER A 100 3.96 10.55 0.96
C SER A 100 2.87 11.54 1.35
N LEU A 101 3.20 12.82 1.56
CA LEU A 101 2.20 13.87 1.79
C LEU A 101 1.29 14.11 0.58
N GLU A 102 1.81 13.95 -0.64
CA GLU A 102 1.00 14.03 -1.85
C GLU A 102 0.02 12.85 -1.95
N LEU A 103 0.45 11.64 -1.59
CA LEU A 103 -0.42 10.46 -1.48
C LEU A 103 -1.51 10.67 -0.43
N GLU A 104 -1.13 11.12 0.78
CA GLU A 104 -2.07 11.42 1.87
C GLU A 104 -3.19 12.38 1.44
N ARG A 105 -2.86 13.33 0.55
CA ARG A 105 -3.83 14.30 0.02
C ARG A 105 -4.78 13.72 -1.04
N VAL A 106 -4.31 12.82 -1.91
CA VAL A 106 -5.11 12.32 -3.05
C VAL A 106 -5.90 11.06 -2.72
N VAL A 107 -5.45 10.25 -1.76
CA VAL A 107 -6.16 9.03 -1.32
C VAL A 107 -7.61 9.33 -0.90
N PRO A 108 -7.90 10.34 -0.04
CA PRO A 108 -9.27 10.67 0.32
C PRO A 108 -10.16 11.08 -0.86
N GLN A 109 -9.59 11.63 -1.94
CA GLN A 109 -10.36 12.05 -3.12
C GLN A 109 -10.86 10.82 -3.89
N ILE A 110 -9.99 9.82 -4.07
CA ILE A 110 -10.36 8.54 -4.68
C ILE A 110 -11.40 7.82 -3.82
N LEU A 111 -11.15 7.69 -2.51
CA LEU A 111 -12.09 7.03 -1.60
C LEU A 111 -13.44 7.76 -1.56
N GLY A 112 -13.42 9.09 -1.66
CA GLY A 112 -14.62 9.90 -1.85
C GLY A 112 -15.45 9.45 -3.05
N GLN A 113 -14.85 9.24 -4.20
CA GLN A 113 -15.57 8.80 -5.39
C GLN A 113 -16.02 7.34 -5.30
N LEU A 114 -15.18 6.45 -4.75
CA LEU A 114 -15.43 5.01 -4.73
C LEU A 114 -16.31 4.53 -3.56
N CYS A 115 -16.59 5.37 -2.57
CA CYS A 115 -17.32 4.98 -1.36
C CYS A 115 -18.50 5.91 -1.00
N SER A 116 -18.73 7.00 -1.73
CA SER A 116 -19.82 7.95 -1.45
C SER A 116 -21.05 7.71 -2.32
N GLY A 117 -22.21 8.16 -1.82
CA GLY A 117 -23.46 8.12 -2.56
C GLY A 117 -24.23 6.83 -2.36
N ASN A 118 -25.14 6.53 -3.30
CA ASN A 118 -26.11 5.44 -3.16
C ASN A 118 -25.71 4.17 -3.91
N LEU A 119 -24.51 4.13 -4.51
CA LEU A 119 -24.03 2.97 -5.23
C LEU A 119 -23.49 1.93 -4.24
N SER A 120 -23.70 0.66 -4.56
CA SER A 120 -23.01 -0.42 -3.85
C SER A 120 -21.52 -0.43 -4.20
N PRO A 121 -20.67 -1.02 -3.34
CA PRO A 121 -19.26 -1.22 -3.64
C PRO A 121 -18.98 -1.81 -5.03
N MET A 122 -19.76 -2.82 -5.45
CA MET A 122 -19.60 -3.45 -6.76
C MET A 122 -19.91 -2.48 -7.91
N GLN A 123 -20.97 -1.68 -7.80
CA GLN A 123 -21.33 -0.69 -8.81
C GLN A 123 -20.27 0.40 -8.94
N HIS A 124 -19.67 0.83 -7.82
CA HIS A 124 -18.51 1.74 -7.87
C HIS A 124 -17.36 1.11 -8.66
N LEU A 125 -17.03 -0.16 -8.38
CA LEU A 125 -15.95 -0.85 -9.10
C LEU A 125 -16.23 -1.01 -10.60
N GLU A 126 -17.47 -1.26 -10.99
CA GLU A 126 -17.87 -1.41 -12.39
C GLU A 126 -17.88 -0.10 -13.17
N THR A 127 -18.33 0.99 -12.53
CA THR A 127 -18.60 2.27 -13.20
C THR A 127 -17.44 3.25 -13.13
N GLN A 128 -16.54 3.11 -12.16
CA GLN A 128 -15.42 4.02 -11.91
C GLN A 128 -14.06 3.31 -12.04
N GLN A 129 -13.89 2.53 -13.11
CA GLN A 129 -12.71 1.66 -13.29
C GLN A 129 -11.39 2.42 -13.36
N ALA A 130 -11.38 3.67 -13.86
CA ALA A 130 -10.16 4.44 -13.96
C ALA A 130 -9.62 4.84 -12.58
N LEU A 131 -10.51 5.21 -11.65
CA LEU A 131 -10.15 5.48 -10.27
C LEU A 131 -9.78 4.21 -9.50
N VAL A 132 -10.45 3.08 -9.76
CA VAL A 132 -10.07 1.77 -9.22
C VAL A 132 -8.66 1.38 -9.64
N LYS A 133 -8.33 1.59 -10.92
CA LYS A 133 -6.98 1.39 -11.46
C LYS A 133 -5.95 2.27 -10.75
N GLN A 134 -6.21 3.58 -10.60
CA GLN A 134 -5.28 4.47 -9.91
C GLN A 134 -5.11 4.12 -8.43
N PHE A 135 -6.18 3.67 -7.75
CA PHE A 135 -6.06 3.19 -6.37
C PHE A 135 -5.17 1.94 -6.28
N ALA A 136 -5.31 1.01 -7.23
CA ALA A 136 -4.46 -0.15 -7.34
C ALA A 136 -2.99 0.22 -7.63
N GLU A 137 -2.73 1.22 -8.47
CA GLU A 137 -1.38 1.75 -8.74
C GLU A 137 -0.76 2.40 -7.49
N ILE A 138 -1.54 3.14 -6.69
CA ILE A 138 -1.11 3.66 -5.38
C ILE A 138 -0.71 2.51 -4.44
N LEU A 139 -1.55 1.47 -4.34
CA LEU A 139 -1.25 0.30 -3.51
C LEU A 139 0.06 -0.34 -3.96
N GLU A 140 0.24 -0.59 -5.26
CA GLU A 140 1.47 -1.20 -5.77
C GLU A 140 2.71 -0.35 -5.44
N PHE A 141 2.64 0.96 -5.64
CA PHE A 141 3.71 1.88 -5.27
C PHE A 141 4.05 1.77 -3.77
N VAL A 142 3.03 1.81 -2.90
CA VAL A 142 3.19 1.76 -1.45
C VAL A 142 3.95 0.50 -1.02
N PHE A 143 3.56 -0.67 -1.52
CA PHE A 143 4.21 -1.93 -1.16
C PHE A 143 5.63 -2.04 -1.72
N LYS A 144 5.86 -1.64 -2.98
CA LYS A 144 7.20 -1.64 -3.58
C LYS A 144 8.16 -0.71 -2.82
N PHE A 145 7.70 0.50 -2.48
CA PHE A 145 8.50 1.46 -1.73
C PHE A 145 8.90 0.90 -0.36
N ASP A 146 7.91 0.36 0.38
CA ASP A 146 8.14 -0.15 1.72
C ASP A 146 9.04 -1.41 1.71
N GLU A 147 8.92 -2.26 0.70
CA GLU A 147 9.83 -3.39 0.49
C GLU A 147 11.28 -2.91 0.30
N HIS A 148 11.51 -1.93 -0.58
CA HIS A 148 12.84 -1.34 -0.77
C HIS A 148 13.36 -0.67 0.50
N LYS A 149 12.49 0.01 1.25
CA LYS A 149 12.86 0.64 2.51
C LYS A 149 13.29 -0.38 3.55
N MET A 150 12.54 -1.48 3.71
CA MET A 150 12.84 -2.53 4.69
C MET A 150 14.18 -3.22 4.41
N LYS A 151 14.57 -3.34 3.13
CA LYS A 151 15.85 -3.92 2.71
C LYS A 151 17.03 -2.94 2.79
N THR A 152 16.78 -1.66 3.11
CA THR A 152 17.80 -0.60 3.06
C THR A 152 18.00 0.07 4.44
N PRO A 153 18.71 -0.58 5.39
CA PRO A 153 18.94 -0.03 6.73
C PRO A 153 19.76 1.28 6.72
N ALA A 154 20.49 1.56 5.64
CA ALA A 154 21.24 2.80 5.48
C ALA A 154 20.36 4.06 5.55
N ILE A 155 19.10 4.00 5.12
CA ILE A 155 18.17 5.15 5.14
C ILE A 155 18.08 5.77 6.54
N GLN A 156 17.83 4.95 7.57
CA GLN A 156 17.69 5.45 8.95
C GLN A 156 19.05 5.90 9.52
N ASN A 157 20.13 5.19 9.19
CA ASN A 157 21.47 5.51 9.68
C ASN A 157 21.98 6.85 9.14
N ASP A 158 21.85 7.07 7.82
CA ASP A 158 22.27 8.30 7.17
C ASP A 158 21.49 9.50 7.68
N PHE A 159 20.15 9.36 7.80
CA PHE A 159 19.31 10.42 8.30
C PHE A 159 19.58 10.75 9.78
N SER A 160 19.83 9.73 10.59
CA SER A 160 20.22 9.90 12.00
C SER A 160 21.58 10.57 12.14
N TYR A 161 22.55 10.25 11.27
CA TYR A 161 23.83 10.96 11.23
C TYR A 161 23.63 12.43 10.86
N TYR A 162 22.89 12.72 9.79
CA TYR A 162 22.60 14.09 9.36
C TYR A 162 22.00 14.94 10.49
N ARG A 163 20.99 14.43 11.21
CA ARG A 163 20.36 15.14 12.34
C ARG A 163 21.34 15.45 13.48
N ARG A 164 22.29 14.55 13.76
CA ARG A 164 23.34 14.81 14.77
C ARG A 164 24.30 15.91 14.33
N THR A 165 24.65 15.93 13.04
CA THR A 165 25.51 16.98 12.47
C THR A 165 24.80 18.34 12.44
N LEU A 166 23.50 18.38 12.13
CA LEU A 166 22.68 19.61 12.22
C LEU A 166 22.69 20.24 13.60
N THR A 167 22.55 19.42 14.64
CA THR A 167 22.50 19.91 16.03
C THR A 167 23.80 20.59 16.45
N LYS A 168 24.95 20.13 15.91
CA LYS A 168 26.27 20.73 16.14
C LYS A 168 26.51 22.00 15.31
N ALA A 169 25.86 22.12 14.16
CA ALA A 169 26.02 23.24 13.24
C ALA A 169 25.11 24.45 13.54
N LYS A 170 24.26 24.37 14.59
CA LYS A 170 23.33 25.44 14.99
C LYS A 170 24.00 26.78 15.29
N ASP A 171 25.28 26.79 15.62
CA ASP A 171 26.03 28.00 15.96
C ASP A 171 26.55 28.73 14.72
N ASN A 172 26.31 28.23 13.50
CA ASN A 172 26.81 28.82 12.26
C ASN A 172 25.65 29.22 11.30
N PRO A 173 25.22 30.50 11.29
CA PRO A 173 24.04 30.97 10.57
C PRO A 173 24.17 30.96 9.03
N GLU A 174 25.35 30.70 8.47
CA GLU A 174 25.59 30.63 7.02
C GLU A 174 25.25 29.27 6.38
N ASN A 175 24.93 28.24 7.18
CA ASN A 175 24.59 26.93 6.64
C ASN A 175 23.12 26.87 6.19
N GLU A 176 22.87 26.95 4.88
CA GLU A 176 21.55 26.65 4.30
C GLU A 176 21.18 25.18 4.56
N LEU A 177 20.25 24.97 5.50
CA LEU A 177 19.79 23.64 5.85
C LEU A 177 18.78 23.11 4.82
N ILE A 178 19.14 22.02 4.15
CA ILE A 178 18.22 21.33 3.22
C ILE A 178 16.97 20.82 3.96
N VAL A 179 17.10 20.42 5.22
CA VAL A 179 15.98 20.01 6.08
C VAL A 179 16.09 20.73 7.43
N GLY A 180 15.15 21.64 7.71
CA GLY A 180 15.04 22.30 9.01
C GLY A 180 14.63 21.34 10.14
N ASN A 181 14.86 21.72 11.40
CA ASN A 181 14.66 20.85 12.57
C ASN A 181 13.26 20.25 12.68
N GLU A 182 12.21 21.04 12.44
CA GLU A 182 10.82 20.57 12.54
C GLU A 182 10.50 19.50 11.49
N LEU A 183 10.88 19.76 10.23
CA LEU A 183 10.73 18.80 9.15
C LEU A 183 11.57 17.54 9.42
N ALA A 184 12.76 17.68 9.98
CA ALA A 184 13.61 16.55 10.32
C ALA A 184 12.99 15.61 11.38
N ASN A 185 12.26 16.19 12.35
CA ASN A 185 11.52 15.40 13.34
C ASN A 185 10.40 14.58 12.69
N ARG A 186 9.59 15.21 11.82
CA ARG A 186 8.51 14.53 11.08
C ARG A 186 9.04 13.40 10.19
N MET A 187 10.12 13.69 9.44
CA MET A 187 10.79 12.67 8.62
C MET A 187 11.37 11.52 9.45
N SER A 188 11.84 11.78 10.68
CA SER A 188 12.37 10.72 11.55
C SER A 188 11.27 9.75 11.97
N LEU A 189 10.10 10.26 12.34
CA LEU A 189 8.93 9.44 12.66
C LEU A 189 8.50 8.62 11.44
N PHE A 190 8.44 9.24 10.27
CA PHE A 190 8.14 8.55 9.02
C PHE A 190 9.08 7.36 8.81
N TYR A 191 10.40 7.55 8.81
CA TYR A 191 11.35 6.46 8.55
C TYR A 191 11.52 5.44 9.69
N ALA A 192 11.04 5.75 10.89
CA ALA A 192 11.03 4.81 12.01
C ALA A 192 10.02 3.66 11.78
N HIS A 193 8.92 3.90 11.07
CA HIS A 193 7.98 2.84 10.71
C HIS A 193 8.61 1.85 9.73
N ALA A 194 8.42 0.55 9.92
CA ALA A 194 8.88 -0.48 8.98
C ALA A 194 8.32 -0.25 7.57
N THR A 195 7.03 0.09 7.49
CA THR A 195 6.25 0.32 6.27
C THR A 195 5.69 1.74 6.26
N PRO A 196 6.54 2.76 5.99
CA PRO A 196 6.15 4.16 6.14
C PRO A 196 5.08 4.62 5.16
N MET A 197 5.07 4.12 3.92
CA MET A 197 4.06 4.49 2.94
C MET A 197 2.72 3.82 3.25
N LEU A 198 2.74 2.56 3.72
CA LEU A 198 1.53 1.88 4.16
C LEU A 198 0.91 2.57 5.38
N HIS A 199 1.75 3.05 6.32
CA HIS A 199 1.28 3.82 7.46
C HIS A 199 0.57 5.11 7.00
N VAL A 200 1.12 5.82 6.01
CA VAL A 200 0.47 7.00 5.45
C VAL A 200 -0.85 6.65 4.76
N LEU A 201 -0.87 5.59 3.95
CA LEU A 201 -2.08 5.14 3.26
C LEU A 201 -3.19 4.73 4.24
N SER A 202 -2.85 3.94 5.27
CA SER A 202 -3.81 3.50 6.28
C SER A 202 -4.31 4.67 7.12
N HIS A 203 -3.42 5.57 7.54
CA HIS A 203 -3.80 6.78 8.28
C HIS A 203 -4.73 7.69 7.46
N ALA A 204 -4.43 7.93 6.18
CA ALA A 204 -5.29 8.72 5.30
C ALA A 204 -6.68 8.08 5.14
N THR A 205 -6.72 6.76 5.00
CA THR A 205 -7.98 5.99 4.89
C THR A 205 -8.80 6.04 6.17
N ILE A 206 -8.15 5.88 7.34
CA ILE A 206 -8.81 5.98 8.66
C ILE A 206 -9.29 7.40 8.93
N THR A 207 -8.49 8.41 8.60
CA THR A 207 -8.89 9.83 8.78
C THR A 207 -10.11 10.15 7.92
N PHE A 208 -10.11 9.72 6.65
CA PHE A 208 -11.26 9.85 5.78
C PHE A 208 -12.53 9.15 6.32
N LEU A 209 -12.37 7.97 6.94
CA LEU A 209 -13.46 7.26 7.64
C LEU A 209 -14.00 8.02 8.86
N MET A 210 -13.16 8.79 9.55
CA MET A 210 -13.53 9.52 10.76
C MET A 210 -14.16 10.88 10.46
N ASP A 211 -13.73 11.54 9.39
CA ASP A 211 -14.15 12.91 9.05
C ASP A 211 -15.46 12.99 8.23
N ARG A 212 -15.93 11.88 7.66
CA ARG A 212 -17.14 11.83 6.80
C ARG A 212 -18.33 11.22 7.53
N GLU A 213 -19.19 12.08 8.10
CA GLU A 213 -20.45 11.65 8.72
C GLU A 213 -21.49 11.17 7.71
N ASP A 214 -21.37 11.57 6.44
CA ASP A 214 -22.27 11.23 5.34
C ASP A 214 -22.05 9.84 4.74
N ILE A 215 -20.92 9.20 5.06
CA ILE A 215 -20.55 7.87 4.53
C ILE A 215 -20.57 6.86 5.69
N PRO A 216 -21.40 5.80 5.62
CA PRO A 216 -21.34 4.71 6.58
C PRO A 216 -19.93 4.12 6.62
N ARG A 217 -19.35 4.00 7.82
CA ARG A 217 -17.98 3.47 8.00
C ARG A 217 -17.79 2.09 7.36
N GLU A 218 -18.85 1.29 7.36
CA GLU A 218 -18.88 -0.04 6.76
C GLU A 218 -18.61 0.00 5.25
N ASN A 219 -19.05 1.05 4.53
CA ASN A 219 -18.94 1.14 3.07
C ASN A 219 -17.49 1.11 2.57
N ILE A 220 -16.56 1.75 3.28
CA ILE A 220 -15.16 1.80 2.83
C ILE A 220 -14.52 0.42 3.02
N THR A 221 -14.68 -0.18 4.19
CA THR A 221 -14.18 -1.54 4.43
C THR A 221 -14.87 -2.54 3.52
N GLU A 222 -16.17 -2.39 3.26
CA GLU A 222 -16.90 -3.23 2.31
C GLU A 222 -16.38 -3.06 0.88
N THR A 223 -16.02 -1.83 0.48
CA THR A 223 -15.41 -1.53 -0.82
C THR A 223 -14.03 -2.13 -0.97
N LEU A 224 -13.15 -1.98 0.02
CA LEU A 224 -11.84 -2.65 0.03
C LEU A 224 -12.00 -4.18 -0.04
N GLY A 225 -12.94 -4.74 0.73
CA GLY A 225 -13.21 -6.17 0.74
C GLY A 225 -13.79 -6.69 -0.57
N THR A 226 -14.69 -5.92 -1.18
CA THR A 226 -15.28 -6.24 -2.50
C THR A 226 -14.21 -6.18 -3.58
N MET A 227 -13.34 -5.16 -3.57
CA MET A 227 -12.23 -5.06 -4.53
C MET A 227 -11.27 -6.25 -4.39
N ALA A 228 -10.94 -6.67 -3.16
CA ALA A 228 -10.10 -7.85 -2.93
C ALA A 228 -10.75 -9.13 -3.48
N LYS A 229 -12.06 -9.30 -3.29
CA LYS A 229 -12.84 -10.43 -3.85
C LYS A 229 -12.88 -10.42 -5.37
N VAL A 230 -13.05 -9.25 -5.98
CA VAL A 230 -13.03 -9.11 -7.45
C VAL A 230 -11.64 -9.46 -7.99
N CYS A 231 -10.56 -8.96 -7.38
CA CYS A 231 -9.20 -9.35 -7.76
C CYS A 231 -8.98 -10.86 -7.65
N LEU A 232 -9.37 -11.48 -6.54
CA LEU A 232 -9.32 -12.94 -6.36
C LEU A 232 -10.08 -13.66 -7.47
N ARG A 233 -11.32 -13.23 -7.75
CA ARG A 233 -12.19 -13.86 -8.73
C ARG A 233 -11.66 -13.74 -10.16
N MET A 234 -11.10 -12.58 -10.54
CA MET A 234 -10.47 -12.39 -11.84
C MET A 234 -9.27 -13.32 -12.04
N LEU A 235 -8.58 -13.70 -10.96
CA LEU A 235 -7.42 -14.59 -11.02
C LEU A 235 -7.82 -16.08 -10.98
N GLU A 236 -8.94 -16.44 -10.35
CA GLU A 236 -9.44 -17.82 -10.27
C GLU A 236 -10.30 -18.23 -11.48
N ASN A 237 -11.10 -17.31 -12.01
CA ASN A 237 -12.01 -17.61 -13.12
C ASN A 237 -11.26 -17.56 -14.45
N SER A 238 -11.10 -18.71 -15.13
CA SER A 238 -10.37 -18.80 -16.39
C SER A 238 -10.91 -17.88 -17.50
N ASN A 239 -12.21 -17.57 -17.52
CA ASN A 239 -12.80 -16.66 -18.50
C ASN A 239 -12.45 -15.20 -18.23
N LEU A 240 -12.29 -14.81 -16.97
CA LEU A 240 -11.84 -13.46 -16.58
C LEU A 240 -10.33 -13.34 -16.74
N LEU A 241 -9.59 -14.37 -16.32
CA LEU A 241 -8.14 -14.44 -16.45
C LEU A 241 -7.69 -14.34 -17.92
N ALA A 242 -8.44 -14.97 -18.84
CA ALA A 242 -8.18 -14.92 -20.27
C ALA A 242 -8.41 -13.54 -20.92
N GLN A 243 -9.07 -12.60 -20.22
CA GLN A 243 -9.26 -11.24 -20.71
C GLN A 243 -8.02 -10.35 -20.50
N PHE A 244 -7.10 -10.74 -19.60
CA PHE A 244 -5.82 -10.04 -19.46
C PHE A 244 -4.92 -10.32 -20.68
N GLN A 245 -4.43 -9.27 -21.33
CA GLN A 245 -3.54 -9.43 -22.48
C GLN A 245 -2.08 -9.62 -22.05
N ARG A 246 -1.70 -9.08 -20.88
CA ARG A 246 -0.32 -9.11 -20.38
C ARG A 246 -0.19 -9.90 -19.08
N GLU A 247 0.84 -10.74 -19.01
CA GLU A 247 1.21 -11.45 -17.78
C GLU A 247 1.54 -10.48 -16.64
N GLU A 248 2.16 -9.33 -16.95
CA GLU A 248 2.45 -8.28 -15.98
C GLU A 248 1.19 -7.76 -15.28
N THR A 249 0.07 -7.67 -16.00
CA THR A 249 -1.22 -7.27 -15.42
C THR A 249 -1.74 -8.32 -14.45
N GLN A 250 -1.57 -9.61 -14.75
CA GLN A 250 -1.95 -10.67 -13.81
C GLN A 250 -1.12 -10.60 -12.50
N LEU A 251 0.19 -10.38 -12.63
CA LEU A 251 1.09 -10.18 -11.49
C LEU A 251 0.75 -8.91 -10.70
N PHE A 252 0.35 -7.84 -11.39
CA PHE A 252 -0.14 -6.62 -10.78
C PHE A 252 -1.42 -6.89 -9.96
N VAL A 253 -2.41 -7.58 -10.51
CA VAL A 253 -3.65 -7.93 -9.81
C VAL A 253 -3.37 -8.80 -8.58
N LEU A 254 -2.42 -9.74 -8.66
CA LEU A 254 -1.97 -10.53 -7.49
C LEU A 254 -1.43 -9.63 -6.37
N ARG A 255 -0.59 -8.64 -6.70
CA ARG A 255 -0.06 -7.66 -5.73
C ARG A 255 -1.16 -6.80 -5.14
N VAL A 256 -2.08 -6.32 -5.97
CA VAL A 256 -3.21 -5.48 -5.55
C VAL A 256 -4.14 -6.24 -4.61
N MET A 257 -4.46 -7.50 -4.91
CA MET A 257 -5.25 -8.37 -4.03
C MET A 257 -4.65 -8.45 -2.63
N VAL A 258 -3.35 -8.74 -2.53
CA VAL A 258 -2.64 -8.81 -1.25
C VAL A 258 -2.58 -7.45 -0.57
N GLY A 259 -2.37 -6.39 -1.35
CA GLY A 259 -2.35 -5.03 -0.86
C GLY A 259 -3.67 -4.60 -0.22
N LEU A 260 -4.80 -4.98 -0.82
CA LEU A 260 -6.14 -4.73 -0.29
C LEU A 260 -6.39 -5.54 0.99
N VAL A 261 -5.94 -6.80 1.06
CA VAL A 261 -6.03 -7.62 2.28
C VAL A 261 -5.29 -6.93 3.44
N ILE A 262 -4.07 -6.45 3.19
CA ILE A 262 -3.25 -5.76 4.18
C ILE A 262 -3.89 -4.42 4.56
N LEU A 263 -4.31 -3.60 3.60
CA LEU A 263 -4.94 -2.31 3.90
C LEU A 263 -6.23 -2.49 4.71
N TYR A 264 -7.08 -3.46 4.31
CA TYR A 264 -8.28 -3.80 5.08
C TYR A 264 -7.92 -4.16 6.53
N ASP A 265 -6.89 -4.97 6.73
CA ASP A 265 -6.46 -5.36 8.07
C ASP A 265 -5.99 -4.17 8.92
N HIS A 266 -5.40 -3.14 8.31
CA HIS A 266 -4.98 -1.93 9.03
C HIS A 266 -6.15 -0.98 9.33
N VAL A 267 -7.15 -0.94 8.45
CA VAL A 267 -8.26 0.02 8.51
C VAL A 267 -9.43 -0.51 9.34
N HIS A 268 -9.77 -1.79 9.19
CA HIS A 268 -10.91 -2.38 9.88
C HIS A 268 -10.60 -2.58 11.38
N PRO A 269 -11.49 -2.17 12.32
CA PRO A 269 -11.21 -2.21 13.76
C PRO A 269 -10.89 -3.59 14.33
N GLN A 270 -11.47 -4.66 13.75
CA GLN A 270 -11.23 -6.06 14.15
C GLN A 270 -10.23 -6.78 13.22
N GLY A 271 -9.59 -6.04 12.32
CA GLY A 271 -8.70 -6.59 11.30
C GLY A 271 -9.42 -7.35 10.19
N VAL A 272 -8.64 -8.07 9.38
CA VAL A 272 -9.11 -8.87 8.23
C VAL A 272 -9.40 -10.33 8.60
N PHE A 273 -8.93 -10.80 9.76
CA PHE A 273 -8.97 -12.21 10.15
C PHE A 273 -10.18 -12.61 11.01
N PHE A 274 -10.98 -11.64 11.45
CA PHE A 274 -12.21 -11.93 12.21
C PHE A 274 -13.27 -12.60 11.33
N LYS A 275 -14.20 -13.31 11.97
CA LYS A 275 -15.15 -14.20 11.30
C LYS A 275 -16.13 -13.51 10.34
N GLY A 276 -16.39 -12.22 10.55
CA GLY A 276 -17.29 -11.39 9.73
C GLY A 276 -16.57 -10.55 8.67
N SER A 277 -15.28 -10.79 8.44
CA SER A 277 -14.50 -10.06 7.44
C SER A 277 -15.10 -10.21 6.05
N ASN A 278 -15.16 -9.11 5.30
CA ASN A 278 -15.65 -9.13 3.92
C ASN A 278 -14.58 -9.62 2.92
N VAL A 279 -13.43 -10.08 3.39
CA VAL A 279 -12.29 -10.55 2.58
C VAL A 279 -12.13 -12.06 2.70
N ASP A 280 -12.05 -12.77 1.56
CA ASP A 280 -11.71 -14.19 1.56
C ASP A 280 -10.19 -14.40 1.65
N VAL A 281 -9.66 -14.27 2.87
CA VAL A 281 -8.23 -14.45 3.15
C VAL A 281 -7.76 -15.87 2.80
N LYS A 282 -8.61 -16.88 2.99
CA LYS A 282 -8.24 -18.28 2.69
C LYS A 282 -8.09 -18.50 1.20
N GLY A 283 -9.05 -18.01 0.41
CA GLY A 283 -9.00 -18.03 -1.04
C GLY A 283 -7.75 -17.32 -1.56
N CYS A 284 -7.49 -16.10 -1.07
CA CYS A 284 -6.28 -15.34 -1.43
C CYS A 284 -5.00 -16.13 -1.15
N VAL A 285 -4.85 -16.71 0.05
CA VAL A 285 -3.64 -17.46 0.41
C VAL A 285 -3.52 -18.76 -0.38
N LYS A 286 -4.63 -19.45 -0.65
CA LYS A 286 -4.63 -20.66 -1.47
C LYS A 286 -4.19 -20.34 -2.89
N LEU A 287 -4.78 -19.32 -3.52
CA LEU A 287 -4.39 -18.85 -4.85
C LEU A 287 -2.89 -18.56 -4.91
N LEU A 288 -2.33 -17.85 -3.92
CA LEU A 288 -0.90 -17.56 -3.85
C LEU A 288 -0.03 -18.82 -3.75
N LYS A 289 -0.46 -19.83 -2.98
CA LYS A 289 0.27 -21.10 -2.86
C LYS A 289 0.24 -21.93 -4.14
N ASP A 290 -0.78 -21.75 -4.97
CA ASP A 290 -0.90 -22.42 -6.27
C ASP A 290 -0.04 -21.72 -7.36
N GLN A 291 0.50 -20.52 -7.09
CA GLN A 291 1.43 -19.82 -7.98
C GLN A 291 2.89 -20.29 -7.79
N PRO A 292 3.75 -20.18 -8.83
CA PRO A 292 5.18 -20.40 -8.69
C PRO A 292 5.80 -19.53 -7.59
N SER A 293 6.71 -20.10 -6.78
CA SER A 293 7.30 -19.41 -5.62
C SER A 293 7.94 -18.07 -5.96
N CYS A 294 8.57 -17.95 -7.14
CA CYS A 294 9.16 -16.68 -7.61
C CYS A 294 8.15 -15.54 -7.76
N LYS A 295 6.85 -15.84 -7.90
CA LYS A 295 5.77 -14.87 -8.06
C LYS A 295 5.02 -14.61 -6.75
N SER A 296 4.93 -15.58 -5.84
CA SER A 296 4.04 -15.51 -4.67
C SER A 296 4.74 -15.46 -3.30
N GLU A 297 6.01 -15.88 -3.19
CA GLU A 297 6.70 -15.95 -1.89
C GLU A 297 6.81 -14.56 -1.22
N GLY A 298 7.18 -13.53 -1.98
CA GLY A 298 7.22 -12.15 -1.48
C GLY A 298 5.85 -11.66 -0.98
N LEU A 299 4.78 -12.06 -1.66
CA LEU A 299 3.40 -11.70 -1.30
C LEU A 299 2.91 -12.43 -0.05
N LEU A 300 3.23 -13.71 0.08
CA LEU A 300 2.97 -14.49 1.29
C LEU A 300 3.72 -13.89 2.49
N ASN A 301 4.99 -13.50 2.30
CA ASN A 301 5.76 -12.81 3.34
C ASN A 301 5.16 -11.44 3.70
N ALA A 302 4.64 -10.69 2.72
CA ALA A 302 3.93 -9.44 3.00
C ALA A 302 2.71 -9.69 3.91
N LEU A 303 1.90 -10.72 3.63
CA LEU A 303 0.79 -11.12 4.51
C LEU A 303 1.28 -11.53 5.92
N LYS A 304 2.39 -12.26 6.02
CA LYS A 304 2.92 -12.73 7.31
C LYS A 304 3.45 -11.60 8.19
N TYR A 305 4.16 -10.64 7.61
CA TYR A 305 4.94 -9.66 8.37
C TYR A 305 4.33 -8.26 8.40
N THR A 306 3.41 -7.95 7.49
CA THR A 306 2.86 -6.59 7.33
C THR A 306 1.42 -6.47 7.82
N THR A 307 0.72 -7.59 8.01
CA THR A 307 -0.60 -7.56 8.64
C THR A 307 -0.49 -7.21 10.12
N LYS A 308 -1.45 -6.43 10.60
CA LYS A 308 -1.55 -5.93 11.96
C LYS A 308 -2.11 -6.98 12.92
N HIS A 309 -3.14 -7.72 12.53
CA HIS A 309 -3.91 -8.56 13.46
C HIS A 309 -3.58 -10.07 13.37
N LEU A 310 -2.68 -10.51 12.46
CA LEU A 310 -2.37 -11.93 12.26
C LEU A 310 -1.92 -12.64 13.54
N ASN A 311 -1.15 -11.95 14.38
CA ASN A 311 -0.55 -12.54 15.57
C ASN A 311 -1.46 -12.49 16.81
N GLU A 312 -2.62 -11.82 16.74
CA GLU A 312 -3.53 -11.69 17.88
C GLU A 312 -4.18 -13.03 18.28
N GLU A 313 -4.52 -13.18 19.56
CA GLU A 313 -5.09 -14.43 20.11
C GLU A 313 -6.39 -14.85 19.42
N ASN A 314 -7.20 -13.87 19.01
CA ASN A 314 -8.50 -14.07 18.39
C ASN A 314 -8.42 -14.51 16.92
N THR A 315 -7.23 -14.42 16.31
CA THR A 315 -7.03 -14.83 14.92
C THR A 315 -7.13 -16.36 14.78
N PRO A 316 -8.01 -16.89 13.90
CA PRO A 316 -8.24 -18.33 13.78
C PRO A 316 -6.95 -19.13 13.53
N LYS A 317 -6.72 -20.18 14.34
CA LYS A 317 -5.50 -21.02 14.27
C LYS A 317 -5.25 -21.62 12.89
N ASN A 318 -6.31 -21.96 12.15
CA ASN A 318 -6.18 -22.47 10.79
C ASN A 318 -5.57 -21.44 9.83
N ILE A 319 -5.89 -20.14 9.97
CA ILE A 319 -5.27 -19.07 9.17
C ILE A 319 -3.81 -18.88 9.56
N LYS A 320 -3.50 -18.86 10.86
CA LYS A 320 -2.11 -18.78 11.33
C LYS A 320 -1.27 -19.92 10.76
N ASN A 321 -1.78 -21.15 10.81
CA ASN A 321 -1.09 -22.32 10.25
C ASN A 321 -0.95 -22.23 8.72
N LEU A 322 -1.98 -21.72 8.02
CA LEU A 322 -1.94 -21.55 6.58
C LEU A 322 -0.84 -20.57 6.15
N LEU A 323 -0.61 -19.51 6.91
CA LEU A 323 0.46 -18.54 6.69
C LEU A 323 1.78 -18.91 7.38
N ALA A 324 1.82 -19.87 8.29
CA ALA A 324 3.07 -20.33 8.90
C ALA A 324 3.85 -21.29 7.99
N ALA A 325 3.13 -22.12 7.22
CA ALA A 325 3.67 -23.00 6.20
C ALA A 325 4.16 -22.23 4.96
#